data_AF-A0A0K6HSY1-F1
#
_entry.id   AF-A0A0K6HSY1-F1
#
_cell.length_a   1.000
_cell.length_b   1.000
_cell.length_c   1.000
_cell.angle_alpha   90.00
_cell.angle_beta   90.00
_cell.angle_gamma   90.00
#
_symmetry.space_group_name_H-M   'P 1'
#
loop_
_entity.id
_entity.type
_entity.pdbx_description
1 polymer ?
#
loop_
_entity_poly.entity_id
_entity_poly.type
_entity_poly.pdbx_seq_one_letter_code
_entity_poly.pdbx_strand_id
1 'polypeptide(L)' 'MIAVAVSSVNRCFYCLAAHGAAVGQLSGDPVLGDMLVMNYRVADLTAKQWAMLDFAAHLAERPAAVVEADR' A
#
# COMPACT_ATOMS: atom_id res chain seq x y z
N MET A 1 2.87 5.19 1.80
CA MET A 1 2.11 4.36 0.85
C MET A 1 2.40 2.86 1.04
N ILE A 2 3.63 2.37 0.81
CA ILE A 2 4.00 0.95 1.03
C ILE A 2 3.54 0.42 2.39
N ALA A 3 3.86 1.16 3.46
CA ALA A 3 3.47 0.79 4.82
C ALA A 3 1.96 0.57 4.97
N VAL A 4 1.13 1.41 4.32
CA VAL A 4 -0.33 1.29 4.37
C VAL A 4 -0.81 0.08 3.56
N ALA A 5 -0.28 -0.14 2.36
CA ALA A 5 -0.65 -1.29 1.52
C ALA A 5 -0.31 -2.63 2.21
N VAL A 6 0.89 -2.76 2.80
CA VAL A 6 1.28 -3.94 3.58
C VAL A 6 0.43 -4.09 4.84
N SER A 7 0.08 -2.98 5.49
CA SER A 7 -0.81 -3.01 6.66
C SER A 7 -2.24 -3.43 6.30
N SER A 8 -2.71 -3.07 5.11
CA SER A 8 -4.02 -3.46 4.57
C SER A 8 -4.06 -4.96 4.30
N VAL A 9 -3.04 -5.51 3.62
CA VAL A 9 -2.86 -6.97 3.44
C VAL A 9 -2.92 -7.71 4.78
N ASN A 10 -2.23 -7.21 5.79
CA ASN A 10 -2.14 -7.83 7.12
C ASN A 10 -3.29 -7.44 8.08
N ARG A 11 -4.22 -6.57 7.66
CA ARG A 11 -5.32 -6.06 8.48
C ARG A 11 -4.86 -5.49 9.83
N CYS A 12 -3.69 -4.83 9.84
CA CYS A 12 -3.09 -4.32 11.07
C CYS A 12 -3.73 -2.99 11.46
N PHE A 13 -4.65 -3.02 12.44
CA PHE A 13 -5.37 -1.85 12.93
C PHE A 13 -4.44 -0.66 13.29
N TYR A 14 -3.41 -0.93 14.09
CA TYR A 14 -2.50 0.12 14.56
C TYR A 14 -1.77 0.80 13.40
N CYS A 15 -1.18 0.00 12.51
CA CYS A 15 -0.42 0.51 11.38
C CYS A 15 -1.31 1.21 10.35
N LEU A 16 -2.54 0.75 10.14
CA LEU A 16 -3.51 1.42 9.28
C LEU A 16 -3.89 2.80 9.83
N ALA A 17 -4.16 2.91 11.13
CA ALA A 17 -4.45 4.20 11.76
C ALA A 17 -3.27 5.17 11.66
N ALA A 18 -2.07 4.72 12.04
CA ALA A 18 -0.89 5.58 12.08
C ALA A 18 -0.38 5.96 10.68
N HIS A 19 -0.19 4.97 9.79
CA HIS A 19 0.39 5.22 8.48
C HIS A 19 -0.63 5.71 7.46
N GLY A 20 -1.92 5.37 7.62
CA GLY A 20 -3.00 5.93 6.81
C GLY A 20 -3.11 7.45 7.02
N ALA A 21 -3.12 7.88 8.28
CA ALA A 21 -3.08 9.30 8.64
C ALA A 21 -1.82 9.99 8.08
N ALA A 22 -0.65 9.34 8.16
CA ALA A 22 0.59 9.88 7.61
C ALA A 22 0.53 10.06 6.08
N VAL A 23 -0.11 9.14 5.34
CA VAL A 23 -0.31 9.32 3.89
C VAL A 23 -1.20 10.52 3.62
N GLY A 24 -2.33 10.65 4.32
CA GLY A 24 -3.22 11.80 4.16
C GLY A 24 -2.50 13.13 4.42
N GLN A 25 -1.69 13.21 5.48
CA GLN A 25 -0.93 14.40 5.82
C GLN A 25 0.17 14.73 4.80
N LEU A 26 0.95 13.74 4.37
CA LEU A 26 2.10 13.96 3.48
C LEU A 26 1.68 14.21 2.02
N SER A 27 0.56 13.65 1.58
CA SER A 27 0.03 13.88 0.24
C SER A 27 -0.79 15.17 0.13
N GLY A 28 -1.30 15.69 1.26
CA GLY A 28 -2.31 16.75 1.27
C GLY A 28 -3.69 16.26 0.82
N ASP A 29 -3.87 14.96 0.61
CA ASP A 29 -5.11 14.32 0.20
C ASP A 29 -5.51 13.22 1.21
N PRO A 30 -6.43 13.53 2.15
CA PRO A 30 -6.92 12.55 3.11
C PRO A 30 -7.59 11.33 2.44
N VAL A 31 -8.25 11.53 1.29
CA VAL A 31 -8.97 10.46 0.58
C VAL A 31 -7.99 9.43 0.04
N LEU A 32 -6.80 9.86 -0.41
CA LEU A 32 -5.73 8.93 -0.78
C LEU A 32 -5.35 8.01 0.37
N GLY A 33 -5.26 8.53 1.60
CA GLY A 33 -5.01 7.72 2.81
C GLY A 33 -6.05 6.61 2.98
N ASP A 34 -7.33 6.96 2.90
CA ASP A 34 -8.45 6.03 3.04
C ASP A 34 -8.51 5.00 1.90
N MET A 35 -8.25 5.43 0.67
CA MET A 35 -8.16 4.54 -0.49
C MET A 35 -7.05 3.50 -0.28
N LEU A 36 -5.86 3.91 0.17
CA LEU A 36 -4.77 2.96 0.43
C LEU A 36 -5.07 2.02 1.60
N VAL A 37 -5.79 2.48 2.63
CA VAL A 37 -6.23 1.66 3.77
C VAL A 37 -7.19 0.56 3.31
N MET A 38 -8.19 0.92 2.51
CA MET A 38 -9.25 0.01 2.08
C MET A 38 -8.84 -0.89 0.92
N ASN A 39 -8.31 -0.29 -0.15
CA ASN A 39 -7.85 -1.00 -1.34
C ASN A 39 -7.04 -0.02 -2.22
N TYR A 40 -5.70 -0.08 -2.18
CA TYR A 40 -4.87 0.82 -2.99
C TYR A 40 -5.18 0.79 -4.49
N ARG A 41 -5.84 -0.28 -4.97
CA ARG A 41 -6.20 -0.47 -6.37
C ARG A 41 -7.27 0.47 -6.89
N VAL A 42 -7.97 1.20 -6.02
CA VAL A 42 -8.96 2.21 -6.41
C VAL A 42 -8.36 3.62 -6.52
N ALA A 43 -7.11 3.81 -6.07
CA ALA A 43 -6.46 5.10 -6.10
C ALA A 43 -5.93 5.45 -7.50
N ASP A 44 -6.02 6.71 -7.88
CA ASP A 44 -5.39 7.23 -9.10
C ASP A 44 -3.87 7.37 -8.90
N LEU A 45 -3.16 6.28 -9.16
CA LEU A 45 -1.72 6.17 -8.96
C LEU A 45 -0.99 6.13 -10.30
N THR A 46 0.22 6.69 -10.32
CA THR A 46 1.12 6.53 -11.46
C THR A 46 1.54 5.06 -11.63
N ALA A 47 1.92 4.66 -12.86
CA ALA A 47 2.42 3.31 -13.13
C ALA A 47 3.58 2.89 -12.21
N LYS A 48 4.45 3.83 -11.86
CA LYS A 48 5.55 3.60 -10.91
C LYS A 48 5.06 3.27 -9.50
N GLN A 49 4.05 3.99 -9.02
CA GLN A 49 3.47 3.75 -7.69
C GLN A 49 2.71 2.43 -7.66
N TRP A 50 1.97 2.11 -8.72
CA TRP A 50 1.31 0.81 -8.88
C TRP A 50 2.31 -0.35 -8.79
N ALA A 51 3.37 -0.35 -9.62
CA ALA A 51 4.38 -1.39 -9.59
C ALA A 51 5.03 -1.56 -8.21
N MET A 52 5.34 -0.45 -7.54
CA MET A 52 5.89 -0.44 -6.18
C MET A 52 4.94 -1.08 -5.15
N LEU A 53 3.64 -0.79 -5.22
CA LEU A 53 2.66 -1.32 -4.28
C LEU A 53 2.27 -2.77 -4.60
N ASP A 54 2.19 -3.15 -5.87
CA ASP A 54 1.95 -4.53 -6.30
C ASP A 54 3.06 -5.46 -5.81
N PHE A 55 4.33 -5.05 -5.98
CA PHE A 55 5.46 -5.81 -5.44
C PHE A 55 5.39 -5.93 -3.91
N ALA A 56 5.12 -4.83 -3.20
CA ALA A 56 5.02 -4.84 -1.75
C ALA A 56 3.87 -5.74 -1.23
N ALA A 57 2.72 -5.71 -1.92
CA ALA A 57 1.59 -6.56 -1.59
C ALA A 57 1.89 -8.04 -1.90
N HIS A 58 2.51 -8.33 -3.04
CA HIS A 58 2.93 -9.68 -3.41
C HIS A 58 3.91 -10.26 -2.39
N LEU A 59 4.94 -9.49 -2.00
CA LEU A 59 5.91 -9.88 -0.98
C LEU A 59 5.26 -10.09 0.39
N ALA A 60 4.26 -9.28 0.76
CA ALA A 60 3.54 -9.44 2.02
C ALA A 60 2.61 -10.67 2.04
N GLU A 61 1.97 -11.01 0.91
CA GLU A 61 1.06 -12.16 0.80
C GLU A 61 1.81 -13.49 0.63
N ARG A 62 2.78 -13.53 -0.28
CA ARG A 62 3.38 -14.76 -0.81
C ARG A 62 4.89 -14.56 -1.04
N PRO A 63 5.68 -14.31 0.01
CA PRO A 63 7.10 -14.00 -0.14
C PRO A 63 7.92 -15.11 -0.82
N ALA A 64 7.54 -16.37 -0.62
CA ALA A 64 8.22 -17.52 -1.24
C ALA A 64 7.93 -17.67 -2.75
N ALA A 65 6.96 -16.93 -3.30
CA ALA A 65 6.60 -16.96 -4.72
C ALA A 65 7.33 -15.90 -5.54
N VAL A 66 8.07 -14.99 -4.91
CA VAL A 66 8.83 -13.93 -5.58
C VAL A 66 9.93 -14.55 -6.45
N VAL A 67 9.98 -14.12 -7.71
CA VAL A 67 11.00 -14.53 -8.69
C VAL A 67 11.73 -13.33 -9.27
N GLU A 68 12.78 -13.56 -10.05
CA GLU A 68 13.58 -12.48 -10.66
C GLU A 68 12.75 -11.57 -11.58
N ALA A 69 11.70 -12.08 -12.22
CA ALA A 69 10.83 -11.28 -13.08
C ALA A 69 9.99 -10.23 -12.32
N ASP A 70 9.89 -10.33 -10.99
CA ASP A 70 9.16 -9.39 -10.15
C ASP A 70 10.03 -8.20 -9.69
N ARG A 71 11.34 -8.24 -9.94
CA ARG A 71 12.33 -7.24 -9.50
C ARG A 71 12.53 -6.10 -10.51
#